data_AF-L1IGJ8-F1
#
_entry.id   AF-L1IGJ8-F1
#
_cell.length_a   1.000
_cell.length_b   1.000
_cell.length_c   1.000
_cell.angle_alpha   90.00
_cell.angle_beta   90.00
_cell.angle_gamma   90.00
#
_symmetry.space_group_name_H-M   'P 1'
#
loop_
_entity.id
_entity.type
_entity.pdbx_description
1 polymer ?
#
loop_
_entity_poly.entity_id
_entity_poly.type
_entity_poly.pdbx_seq_one_letter_code
_entity_poly.pdbx_strand_id
1 'polypeptide(L)'
;MPFSDDWDENDLANESALETAEIRQSKPNWTSFRDARLISDNDAQLLVRFQREALHNQGAFIAEESVALTQAFAAVLKSVNNKEAVRYVLTTLDEVMKENREIAKRFSHLSGTAVDPIVILPDLLSRDDDIIVARASHVLVHLLSAPMPASEDVVRRLMDFVRVEVQRENRHKGFCYLAILSILQGLLREHSRRLAFFEARGMQMLLDIIKQPKNHSNTQLIYQCIHCVWLLSYSPGVKDKLVDMELIAMLVHILKGTQKEKVIRMILAVMVNLIESGDMKNLLSICGGQRLLENMRQ
;
A
#
# COMPACT_ATOMS: atom_id res chain seq x y z
N MET A 1 25.29 16.38 18.84
CA MET A 1 24.13 17.05 18.23
C MET A 1 23.03 16.01 18.13
N PRO A 2 21.91 16.12 18.86
CA PRO A 2 20.84 15.15 18.71
C PRO A 2 19.97 15.55 17.51
N PHE A 3 19.80 14.61 16.59
CA PHE A 3 18.83 14.66 15.51
C PHE A 3 17.43 14.79 16.12
N SER A 4 16.82 15.96 15.96
CA SER A 4 15.41 16.20 16.22
C SER A 4 14.69 16.00 14.88
N ASP A 5 14.46 14.73 14.54
CA ASP A 5 13.59 14.33 13.42
C ASP A 5 12.30 13.75 14.01
N ASP A 6 11.64 14.53 14.88
CA ASP A 6 10.23 14.33 15.20
C ASP A 6 9.41 14.92 14.05
N TRP A 7 9.34 14.17 12.94
CA TRP A 7 8.38 14.44 11.87
C TRP A 7 6.99 14.13 12.43
N ASP A 8 6.27 15.18 12.85
CA ASP A 8 4.91 15.01 13.33
C ASP A 8 4.04 14.42 12.21
N GLU A 9 3.26 13.40 12.53
CA GLU A 9 2.40 12.67 11.58
C GLU A 9 1.40 13.65 10.91
N ASN A 10 1.13 14.77 11.57
CA ASN A 10 0.35 15.91 11.09
C ASN A 10 1.06 16.76 10.03
N ASP A 11 2.38 16.94 10.12
CA ASP A 11 3.15 17.76 9.17
C ASP A 11 3.30 17.03 7.84
N LEU A 12 3.57 15.72 7.88
CA LEU A 12 3.58 14.86 6.68
C LEU A 12 2.19 14.78 6.04
N ALA A 13 1.12 14.77 6.85
CA ALA A 13 -0.26 14.78 6.33
C ALA A 13 -0.65 16.12 5.70
N ASN A 14 -0.23 17.25 6.28
CA ASN A 14 -0.50 18.60 5.77
C ASN A 14 0.33 18.91 4.51
N GLU A 15 1.61 18.57 4.50
CA GLU A 15 2.48 18.70 3.32
C GLU A 15 1.96 17.85 2.16
N SER A 16 1.51 16.62 2.46
CA SER A 16 0.87 15.75 1.47
C SER A 16 -0.45 16.33 0.92
N ALA A 17 -1.25 17.00 1.74
CA ALA A 17 -2.51 17.61 1.31
C ALA A 17 -2.29 18.83 0.38
N LEU A 18 -1.29 19.66 0.69
CA LEU A 18 -0.90 20.80 -0.15
C LEU A 18 -0.35 20.32 -1.50
N GLU A 19 0.58 19.37 -1.49
CA GLU A 19 1.15 18.78 -2.72
C GLU A 19 0.06 18.13 -3.59
N THR A 20 -0.93 17.47 -2.96
CA THR A 20 -2.11 16.93 -3.65
C THR A 20 -2.93 18.04 -4.33
N ALA A 21 -3.16 19.15 -3.64
CA ALA A 21 -3.89 20.29 -4.18
C ALA A 21 -3.15 20.95 -5.36
N GLU A 22 -1.83 21.09 -5.27
CA GLU A 22 -0.98 21.62 -6.34
C GLU A 22 -1.01 20.74 -7.59
N ILE A 23 -0.89 19.41 -7.42
CA ILE A 23 -0.99 18.46 -8.55
C ILE A 23 -2.33 18.60 -9.26
N ARG A 24 -3.44 18.77 -8.52
CA ARG A 24 -4.78 18.97 -9.12
C ARG A 24 -4.91 20.27 -9.91
N GLN A 25 -4.19 21.31 -9.50
CA GLN A 25 -4.17 22.58 -10.22
C GLN A 25 -3.28 22.50 -11.47
N SER A 26 -2.25 21.67 -11.46
CA SER A 26 -1.39 21.37 -12.62
C SER A 26 -2.10 20.48 -13.63
N LYS A 27 -3.07 21.09 -14.30
CA LYS A 27 -3.98 20.47 -15.27
C LYS A 27 -3.24 20.09 -16.57
N PRO A 28 -3.11 18.80 -16.91
CA PRO A 28 -2.36 18.38 -18.09
C PRO A 28 -3.02 18.82 -19.39
N ASN A 29 -2.21 19.05 -20.42
CA ASN A 29 -2.70 19.35 -21.76
C ASN A 29 -2.95 18.06 -22.54
N TRP A 30 -4.13 17.43 -22.40
CA TRP A 30 -4.44 16.15 -23.05
C TRP A 30 -4.37 16.19 -24.59
N THR A 31 -4.64 17.35 -25.20
CA THR A 31 -4.59 17.47 -26.67
C THR A 31 -3.17 17.32 -27.20
N SER A 32 -2.14 17.75 -26.45
CA SER A 32 -0.75 17.58 -26.89
C SER A 32 -0.33 16.10 -26.89
N PHE A 33 -0.80 15.30 -25.93
CA PHE A 33 -0.53 13.86 -25.89
C PHE A 33 -1.26 13.11 -27.01
N ARG A 34 -2.46 13.56 -27.40
CA ARG A 34 -3.14 13.08 -28.61
C ARG A 34 -2.37 13.43 -29.87
N ASP A 35 -1.92 14.68 -30.01
CA ASP A 35 -1.20 15.15 -31.19
C ASP A 35 0.12 14.36 -31.36
N ALA A 36 0.75 14.00 -30.24
CA ALA A 36 1.90 13.09 -30.18
C ALA A 36 1.55 11.60 -30.37
N ARG A 37 0.27 11.25 -30.59
CA ARG A 37 -0.26 9.89 -30.76
C ARG A 37 0.00 8.95 -29.58
N LEU A 38 0.14 9.50 -28.37
CA LEU A 38 0.30 8.70 -27.14
C LEU A 38 -1.03 8.19 -26.60
N ILE A 39 -2.11 8.93 -26.86
CA ILE A 39 -3.49 8.57 -26.51
C ILE A 39 -4.40 8.84 -27.72
N SER A 40 -5.59 8.21 -27.75
CA SER A 40 -6.54 8.43 -28.84
C SER A 40 -7.23 9.79 -28.74
N ASP A 41 -7.85 10.24 -29.84
CA ASP A 41 -8.65 11.48 -29.83
C ASP A 41 -9.85 11.36 -28.88
N ASN A 42 -10.49 10.18 -28.83
CA ASN A 42 -11.56 9.90 -27.87
C ASN A 42 -11.08 9.99 -26.42
N ASP A 43 -9.93 9.39 -26.10
CA ASP A 43 -9.36 9.44 -24.74
C ASP A 43 -9.07 10.89 -24.32
N ALA A 44 -8.46 11.69 -25.20
CA ALA A 44 -8.17 13.09 -24.92
C ALA A 44 -9.43 13.93 -24.70
N GLN A 45 -10.47 13.74 -25.53
CA GLN A 45 -11.74 14.45 -25.36
C GLN A 45 -12.41 14.09 -24.02
N LEU A 46 -12.41 12.81 -23.65
CA LEU A 46 -12.96 12.33 -22.38
C LEU A 46 -12.20 12.91 -21.18
N LEU A 47 -10.87 12.88 -21.22
CA LEU A 47 -10.03 13.43 -20.16
C LEU A 47 -10.19 14.95 -20.01
N VAL A 48 -10.37 15.69 -21.10
CA VAL A 48 -10.69 17.13 -21.06
C VAL A 48 -12.05 17.39 -20.41
N ARG A 49 -13.07 16.57 -20.70
CA ARG A 49 -14.38 16.65 -20.05
C ARG A 49 -14.26 16.36 -18.55
N PHE A 50 -13.63 15.25 -18.20
CA PHE A 50 -13.38 14.85 -16.81
C PHE A 50 -12.62 15.93 -16.02
N GLN A 51 -11.59 16.55 -16.60
CA GLN A 51 -10.79 17.61 -15.95
C GLN A 51 -11.59 18.87 -15.60
N ARG A 52 -12.78 19.06 -16.20
CA ARG A 52 -13.70 20.17 -15.87
C ARG A 52 -14.63 19.84 -14.71
N GLU A 53 -14.78 18.57 -14.35
CA GLU A 53 -15.62 18.13 -13.24
C GLU A 53 -15.03 18.56 -11.89
N ALA A 54 -15.92 18.99 -11.00
CA ALA A 54 -15.56 19.24 -9.61
C ALA A 54 -15.19 17.93 -8.90
N LEU A 55 -14.26 17.99 -7.94
CA LEU A 55 -13.72 16.80 -7.25
C LEU A 55 -14.83 15.86 -6.74
N HIS A 56 -15.84 16.42 -6.07
CA HIS A 56 -16.97 15.65 -5.51
C HIS A 56 -17.84 14.94 -6.57
N ASN A 57 -17.77 15.37 -7.84
CA ASN A 57 -18.48 14.76 -8.97
C ASN A 57 -17.61 13.76 -9.75
N GLN A 58 -16.27 13.81 -9.60
CA GLN A 58 -15.36 12.98 -10.39
C GLN A 58 -15.62 11.49 -10.19
N GLY A 59 -15.92 11.05 -8.97
CA GLY A 59 -16.26 9.65 -8.71
C GLY A 59 -17.54 9.19 -9.42
N ALA A 60 -18.57 10.04 -9.46
CA ALA A 60 -19.81 9.76 -10.19
C ALA A 60 -19.59 9.75 -11.71
N PHE A 61 -18.79 10.69 -12.23
CA PHE A 61 -18.44 10.76 -13.64
C PHE A 61 -17.70 9.49 -14.10
N ILE A 62 -16.74 9.00 -13.31
CA ILE A 62 -16.06 7.72 -13.58
C ILE A 62 -17.05 6.55 -13.52
N ALA A 63 -18.04 6.57 -12.64
CA ALA A 63 -19.02 5.49 -12.59
C ALA A 63 -19.94 5.48 -13.83
N GLU A 64 -20.33 6.65 -14.33
CA GLU A 64 -21.20 6.83 -15.49
C GLU A 64 -20.49 6.47 -16.81
N GLU A 65 -19.32 7.05 -17.08
CA GLU A 65 -18.53 6.82 -18.30
C GLU A 65 -17.43 5.74 -18.11
N SER A 66 -17.72 4.74 -17.27
CA SER A 66 -16.72 3.83 -16.69
C SER A 66 -15.79 3.15 -17.69
N VAL A 67 -16.30 2.51 -18.73
CA VAL A 67 -15.47 1.73 -19.65
C VAL A 67 -14.46 2.60 -20.39
N ALA A 68 -14.93 3.70 -20.99
CA ALA A 68 -14.10 4.55 -21.83
C ALA A 68 -13.12 5.40 -21.00
N LEU A 69 -13.55 5.92 -19.85
CA LEU A 69 -12.69 6.78 -19.04
C LEU A 69 -11.60 6.00 -18.29
N THR A 70 -11.91 4.80 -17.78
CA THR A 70 -10.88 3.94 -17.18
C THR A 70 -9.86 3.48 -18.22
N GLN A 71 -10.29 3.21 -19.46
CA GLN A 71 -9.39 2.94 -20.57
C GLN A 71 -8.51 4.15 -20.90
N ALA A 72 -9.07 5.36 -20.93
CA ALA A 72 -8.30 6.58 -21.15
C ALA A 72 -7.24 6.81 -20.07
N PHE A 73 -7.59 6.62 -18.79
CA PHE A 73 -6.62 6.69 -17.69
C PHE A 73 -5.52 5.64 -17.83
N ALA A 74 -5.88 4.39 -18.12
CA ALA A 74 -4.90 3.32 -18.29
C ALA A 74 -3.98 3.56 -19.50
N ALA A 75 -4.52 4.10 -20.60
CA ALA A 75 -3.74 4.50 -21.77
C ALA A 75 -2.72 5.60 -21.44
N VAL A 76 -3.10 6.61 -20.65
CA VAL A 76 -2.16 7.62 -20.16
C VAL A 76 -1.06 6.99 -19.33
N LEU A 77 -1.40 6.15 -18.35
CA LEU A 77 -0.42 5.50 -17.47
C LEU A 77 0.57 4.61 -18.24
N LYS A 78 0.12 4.00 -19.34
CA LYS A 78 0.95 3.17 -20.22
C LYS A 78 1.87 3.99 -21.12
N SER A 79 1.32 5.00 -21.79
CA SER A 79 1.95 5.60 -22.97
C SER A 79 2.59 6.96 -22.69
N VAL A 80 2.22 7.64 -21.60
CA VAL A 80 2.66 9.00 -21.30
C VAL A 80 3.81 9.00 -20.29
N ASN A 81 4.94 9.60 -20.68
CA ASN A 81 6.12 9.76 -19.82
C ASN A 81 6.20 11.14 -19.13
N ASN A 82 5.31 12.08 -19.46
CA ASN A 82 5.25 13.37 -18.77
C ASN A 82 4.89 13.17 -17.29
N LYS A 83 5.78 13.62 -16.39
CA LYS A 83 5.66 13.40 -14.94
C LYS A 83 4.39 14.03 -14.37
N GLU A 84 4.05 15.24 -14.77
CA GLU A 84 2.88 15.99 -14.27
C GLU A 84 1.58 15.29 -14.64
N ALA A 85 1.44 14.84 -15.90
CA ALA A 85 0.27 14.10 -16.36
C ALA A 85 0.09 12.77 -15.61
N VAL A 86 1.18 12.02 -15.38
CA VAL A 86 1.12 10.76 -14.64
C VAL A 86 0.82 10.99 -13.16
N ARG A 87 1.43 12.01 -12.53
CA ARG A 87 1.10 12.42 -11.16
C ARG A 87 -0.37 12.81 -11.04
N TYR A 88 -0.90 13.58 -12.00
CA TYR A 88 -2.30 13.98 -12.04
C TYR A 88 -3.22 12.77 -12.06
N VAL A 89 -3.04 11.86 -13.02
CA VAL A 89 -3.88 10.64 -13.14
C VAL A 89 -3.80 9.78 -11.87
N LEU A 90 -2.60 9.47 -11.40
CA LEU A 90 -2.44 8.62 -10.21
C LEU A 90 -3.02 9.25 -8.96
N THR A 91 -2.84 10.57 -8.76
CA THR A 91 -3.40 11.30 -7.63
C THR A 91 -4.92 11.30 -7.67
N THR A 92 -5.51 11.60 -8.84
CA THR A 92 -6.95 11.54 -9.03
C THR A 92 -7.51 10.15 -8.73
N LEU A 93 -6.89 9.10 -9.28
CA LEU A 93 -7.37 7.73 -9.06
C LEU A 93 -7.24 7.31 -7.59
N ASP A 94 -6.14 7.67 -6.92
CA ASP A 94 -5.95 7.40 -5.49
C ASP A 94 -7.05 8.07 -4.64
N GLU A 95 -7.29 9.37 -4.82
CA GLU A 95 -8.34 10.10 -4.08
C GLU A 95 -9.73 9.51 -4.33
N VAL A 96 -10.07 9.30 -5.60
CA VAL A 96 -11.41 8.86 -5.98
C VAL A 96 -11.68 7.41 -5.59
N MET A 97 -10.69 6.52 -5.65
CA MET A 97 -10.81 5.13 -5.16
C MET A 97 -10.81 5.04 -3.63
N LYS A 98 -10.14 5.98 -2.94
CA LYS A 98 -10.18 6.09 -1.49
C LYS A 98 -11.58 6.49 -1.01
N GLU A 99 -12.24 7.42 -1.70
CA GLU A 99 -13.61 7.84 -1.41
C GLU A 99 -14.64 6.77 -1.82
N ASN A 100 -14.48 6.16 -2.99
CA ASN A 100 -15.38 5.13 -3.50
C ASN A 100 -14.62 3.92 -4.04
N ARG A 101 -14.56 2.87 -3.22
CA ARG A 101 -13.87 1.61 -3.55
C ARG A 101 -14.46 0.87 -4.75
N GLU A 102 -15.70 1.14 -5.14
CA GLU A 102 -16.32 0.51 -6.33
C GLU A 102 -15.66 0.98 -7.63
N ILE A 103 -14.98 2.13 -7.62
CA ILE A 103 -14.31 2.67 -8.80
C ILE A 103 -13.13 1.79 -9.21
N ALA A 104 -12.42 1.19 -8.26
CA ALA A 104 -11.37 0.20 -8.56
C ALA A 104 -11.92 -0.99 -9.37
N LYS A 105 -13.15 -1.45 -9.08
CA LYS A 105 -13.78 -2.56 -9.81
C LYS A 105 -14.11 -2.20 -11.26
N ARG A 106 -14.26 -0.90 -11.58
CA ARG A 106 -14.53 -0.42 -12.93
C ARG A 106 -13.35 -0.64 -13.89
N PHE A 107 -12.16 -0.98 -13.39
CA PHE A 107 -11.01 -1.34 -14.24
C PHE A 107 -10.98 -2.82 -14.65
N SER A 108 -11.92 -3.65 -14.14
CA SER A 108 -11.91 -5.11 -14.36
C SER A 108 -11.99 -5.56 -15.82
N HIS A 109 -12.70 -4.83 -16.68
CA HIS A 109 -12.77 -5.15 -18.11
C HIS A 109 -11.45 -4.92 -18.84
N LEU A 110 -10.49 -4.20 -18.26
CA LEU A 110 -9.15 -4.02 -18.83
C LEU A 110 -8.22 -5.19 -18.54
N SER A 111 -8.64 -6.15 -17.71
CA SER A 111 -7.79 -7.28 -17.39
C SER A 111 -7.42 -8.09 -18.63
N GLY A 112 -6.13 -8.41 -18.77
CA GLY A 112 -5.60 -9.14 -19.92
C GLY A 112 -5.49 -8.32 -21.21
N THR A 113 -5.93 -7.05 -21.19
CA THR A 113 -5.74 -6.14 -22.33
C THR A 113 -4.33 -5.55 -22.33
N ALA A 114 -3.96 -4.91 -23.44
CA ALA A 114 -2.68 -4.21 -23.53
C ALA A 114 -2.55 -3.03 -22.54
N VAL A 115 -3.67 -2.58 -21.95
CA VAL A 115 -3.71 -1.48 -20.97
C VAL A 115 -4.12 -1.95 -19.58
N ASP A 116 -3.87 -3.22 -19.24
CA ASP A 116 -4.16 -3.76 -17.91
C ASP A 116 -3.39 -2.99 -16.81
N PRO A 117 -4.07 -2.26 -15.91
CA PRO A 117 -3.41 -1.48 -14.87
C PRO A 117 -2.60 -2.31 -13.89
N ILE A 118 -3.01 -3.57 -13.62
CA ILE A 118 -2.25 -4.48 -12.73
C ILE A 118 -0.89 -4.81 -13.34
N VAL A 119 -0.78 -4.78 -14.66
CA VAL A 119 0.48 -5.02 -15.40
C VAL A 119 1.30 -3.74 -15.56
N ILE A 120 0.65 -2.59 -15.80
CA ILE A 120 1.33 -1.30 -16.05
C ILE A 120 1.87 -0.64 -14.78
N LEU A 121 1.09 -0.62 -13.70
CA LEU A 121 1.46 0.09 -12.47
C LEU A 121 2.82 -0.36 -11.89
N PRO A 122 3.19 -1.66 -11.90
CA PRO A 122 4.53 -2.11 -11.51
C PRO A 122 5.68 -1.37 -12.21
N ASP A 123 5.54 -1.01 -13.49
CA ASP A 123 6.57 -0.29 -14.23
C ASP A 123 6.72 1.15 -13.73
N LEU A 124 5.62 1.77 -13.30
CA LEU A 124 5.63 3.11 -12.72
C LEU A 124 6.33 3.16 -11.36
N LEU A 125 6.34 2.05 -10.61
CA LEU A 125 7.05 1.93 -9.33
C LEU A 125 8.58 2.02 -9.48
N SER A 126 9.10 1.85 -10.69
CA SER A 126 10.54 1.96 -10.97
C SER A 126 10.98 3.38 -11.32
N ARG A 127 10.06 4.36 -11.39
CA ARG A 127 10.38 5.74 -11.75
C ARG A 127 11.09 6.47 -10.61
N ASP A 128 11.98 7.38 -10.99
CA ASP A 128 12.65 8.32 -10.09
C ASP A 128 11.73 9.52 -9.77
N ASP A 129 10.67 9.22 -9.02
CA ASP A 129 9.63 10.17 -8.63
C ASP A 129 8.79 9.61 -7.46
N ASP A 130 9.05 10.08 -6.24
CA ASP A 130 8.40 9.56 -5.02
C ASP A 130 6.87 9.70 -5.04
N ILE A 131 6.33 10.76 -5.66
CA ILE A 131 4.89 10.96 -5.76
C ILE A 131 4.29 9.89 -6.68
N ILE A 132 4.89 9.66 -7.84
CA ILE A 132 4.43 8.62 -8.75
C ILE A 132 4.49 7.26 -8.07
N VAL A 133 5.60 6.91 -7.42
CA VAL A 133 5.75 5.62 -6.74
C VAL A 133 4.71 5.45 -5.63
N ALA A 134 4.51 6.47 -4.79
CA ALA A 134 3.53 6.41 -3.71
C ALA A 134 2.09 6.28 -4.22
N ARG A 135 1.68 7.12 -5.19
CA ARG A 135 0.32 7.08 -5.74
C ARG A 135 0.06 5.81 -6.55
N ALA A 136 1.03 5.35 -7.34
CA ALA A 136 0.93 4.08 -8.04
C ALA A 136 0.78 2.91 -7.05
N SER A 137 1.50 2.94 -5.92
CA SER A 137 1.37 1.94 -4.86
C SER A 137 -0.05 1.91 -4.28
N HIS A 138 -0.64 3.06 -3.95
CA HIS A 138 -2.00 3.13 -3.43
C HIS A 138 -3.05 2.67 -4.45
N VAL A 139 -2.98 3.16 -5.69
CA VAL A 139 -3.87 2.73 -6.77
C VAL A 139 -3.78 1.21 -6.96
N LEU A 140 -2.57 0.65 -6.94
CA LEU A 140 -2.37 -0.80 -7.02
C LEU A 140 -3.04 -1.53 -5.86
N VAL A 141 -2.95 -1.03 -4.62
CA VAL A 141 -3.64 -1.61 -3.45
C VAL A 141 -5.16 -1.56 -3.60
N HIS A 142 -5.71 -0.46 -4.12
CA HIS A 142 -7.13 -0.35 -4.42
C HIS A 142 -7.57 -1.38 -5.45
N LEU A 143 -6.79 -1.54 -6.53
CA LEU A 143 -7.05 -2.52 -7.58
C LEU A 143 -6.87 -3.96 -7.11
N LEU A 144 -5.92 -4.26 -6.22
CA LEU A 144 -5.76 -5.59 -5.61
C LEU A 144 -6.90 -5.89 -4.61
N SER A 145 -7.54 -4.85 -4.07
CA SER A 145 -8.66 -4.98 -3.13
C SER A 145 -10.01 -5.13 -3.84
N ALA A 146 -10.17 -4.53 -5.01
CA ALA A 146 -11.15 -4.98 -5.98
C ALA A 146 -10.68 -6.37 -6.46
N PRO A 147 -11.52 -7.40 -6.59
CA PRO A 147 -11.10 -8.76 -6.95
C PRO A 147 -10.63 -8.87 -8.41
N MET A 148 -9.62 -8.09 -8.78
CA MET A 148 -8.95 -8.05 -10.07
C MET A 148 -8.01 -9.26 -10.17
N PRO A 149 -8.07 -10.02 -11.27
CA PRO A 149 -7.12 -11.10 -11.48
C PRO A 149 -5.72 -10.51 -11.67
N ALA A 150 -4.74 -11.10 -10.99
CA ALA A 150 -3.32 -10.80 -11.15
C ALA A 150 -2.60 -12.12 -11.39
N SER A 151 -1.78 -12.20 -12.44
CA SER A 151 -1.01 -13.42 -12.68
C SER A 151 0.02 -13.65 -11.59
N GLU A 152 0.38 -14.92 -11.35
CA GLU A 152 1.39 -15.29 -10.36
C GLU A 152 2.73 -14.57 -10.60
N ASP A 153 3.09 -14.35 -11.87
CA ASP A 153 4.27 -13.59 -12.25
C ASP A 153 4.23 -12.13 -11.83
N VAL A 154 3.09 -11.45 -11.99
CA VAL A 154 2.93 -10.06 -11.54
C VAL A 154 3.02 -10.00 -10.01
N VAL A 155 2.33 -10.92 -9.32
CA VAL A 155 2.34 -11.02 -7.87
C VAL A 155 3.76 -11.25 -7.34
N ARG A 156 4.51 -12.17 -7.93
CA ARG A 156 5.90 -12.46 -7.57
C ARG A 156 6.78 -11.24 -7.76
N ARG A 157 6.72 -10.58 -8.92
CA ARG A 157 7.50 -9.34 -9.17
C ARG A 157 7.18 -8.24 -8.15
N LEU A 158 5.91 -8.06 -7.79
CA LEU A 158 5.52 -7.08 -6.78
C LEU A 158 6.03 -7.45 -5.39
N MET A 159 5.98 -8.73 -5.00
CA MET A 159 6.56 -9.17 -3.72
C MET A 159 8.07 -8.95 -3.67
N ASP A 160 8.78 -9.27 -4.76
CA ASP A 160 10.22 -9.04 -4.87
C ASP A 160 10.55 -7.55 -4.83
N PHE A 161 9.78 -6.72 -5.53
CA PHE A 161 9.88 -5.27 -5.49
C PHE A 161 9.73 -4.73 -4.05
N VAL A 162 8.63 -5.06 -3.36
CA VAL A 162 8.41 -4.55 -1.99
C VAL A 162 9.52 -5.01 -1.05
N ARG A 163 9.98 -6.25 -1.18
CA ARG A 163 11.08 -6.79 -0.38
C ARG A 163 12.35 -5.98 -0.53
N VAL A 164 12.74 -5.68 -1.76
CA VAL A 164 13.98 -4.96 -2.03
C VAL A 164 13.84 -3.49 -1.67
N GLU A 165 12.77 -2.85 -2.10
CA GLU A 165 12.64 -1.39 -2.01
C GLU A 165 12.43 -0.87 -0.60
N VAL A 166 11.65 -1.56 0.25
CA VAL A 166 11.43 -1.11 1.65
C VAL A 166 12.71 -1.13 2.49
N GLN A 167 13.70 -1.92 2.08
CA GLN A 167 14.98 -2.03 2.78
C GLN A 167 16.04 -1.06 2.25
N ARG A 168 15.79 -0.36 1.14
CA ARG A 168 16.75 0.62 0.62
C ARG A 168 16.78 1.85 1.52
N GLU A 169 17.97 2.46 1.57
CA GLU A 169 18.18 3.70 2.31
C GLU A 169 18.37 4.86 1.33
N ASN A 170 17.88 6.04 1.71
CA ASN A 170 18.07 7.30 0.98
C ASN A 170 17.62 7.31 -0.49
N ARG A 171 16.82 6.30 -0.92
CA ARG A 171 16.25 6.27 -2.28
C ARG A 171 14.97 7.10 -2.38
N HIS A 172 14.09 6.94 -1.40
CA HIS A 172 12.78 7.59 -1.37
C HIS A 172 12.57 8.36 -0.07
N LYS A 173 11.65 9.33 -0.09
CA LYS A 173 11.10 9.97 1.12
C LYS A 173 10.32 8.95 1.98
N GLY A 174 10.19 9.25 3.27
CA GLY A 174 9.56 8.36 4.27
C GLY A 174 8.17 7.85 3.90
N PHE A 175 7.29 8.71 3.37
CA PHE A 175 5.93 8.34 2.98
C PHE A 175 5.88 7.30 1.85
N CYS A 176 6.89 7.28 0.98
CA CYS A 176 6.95 6.37 -0.15
C CYS A 176 7.16 4.92 0.33
N TYR A 177 7.97 4.71 1.36
CA TYR A 177 8.13 3.37 1.95
C TYR A 177 6.83 2.87 2.60
N LEU A 178 6.03 3.75 3.21
CA LEU A 178 4.70 3.41 3.74
C LEU A 178 3.74 2.99 2.61
N ALA A 179 3.80 3.68 1.48
CA ALA A 179 3.00 3.37 0.30
C ALA A 179 3.43 2.03 -0.31
N ILE A 180 4.74 1.77 -0.47
CA ILE A 180 5.27 0.51 -0.97
C ILE A 180 4.88 -0.65 -0.04
N LEU A 181 4.99 -0.48 1.29
CA LEU A 181 4.60 -1.51 2.25
C LEU A 181 3.09 -1.80 2.21
N SER A 182 2.25 -0.82 1.85
CA SER A 182 0.82 -1.04 1.66
C SER A 182 0.52 -2.00 0.50
N ILE A 183 1.38 -2.07 -0.53
CA ILE A 183 1.27 -3.08 -1.61
C ILE A 183 1.32 -4.48 -1.00
N LEU A 184 2.27 -4.74 -0.10
CA LEU A 184 2.38 -6.03 0.57
C LEU A 184 1.12 -6.37 1.36
N GLN A 185 0.52 -5.40 2.06
CA GLN A 185 -0.76 -5.61 2.75
C GLN A 185 -1.88 -5.99 1.77
N GLY A 186 -1.94 -5.36 0.60
CA GLY A 186 -2.87 -5.71 -0.48
C GLY A 186 -2.65 -7.14 -0.99
N LEU A 187 -1.39 -7.51 -1.25
CA LEU A 187 -1.02 -8.85 -1.72
C LEU A 187 -1.36 -9.94 -0.68
N LEU A 188 -1.08 -9.70 0.60
CA LEU A 188 -1.31 -10.68 1.67
C LEU A 188 -2.81 -10.89 2.01
N ARG A 189 -3.73 -10.16 1.37
CA ARG A 189 -5.18 -10.44 1.52
C ARG A 189 -5.54 -11.82 1.00
N GLU A 190 -4.93 -12.26 -0.10
CA GLU A 190 -5.17 -13.58 -0.66
C GLU A 190 -4.41 -14.66 0.13
N HIS A 191 -5.09 -15.75 0.47
CA HIS A 191 -4.53 -16.79 1.33
C HIS A 191 -3.33 -17.52 0.72
N SER A 192 -3.42 -17.84 -0.57
CA SER A 192 -2.36 -18.48 -1.38
C SER A 192 -1.03 -17.73 -1.27
N ARG A 193 -1.09 -16.39 -1.31
CA ARG A 193 0.06 -15.48 -1.28
C ARG A 193 0.74 -15.40 0.08
N ARG A 194 0.01 -15.67 1.17
CA ARG A 194 0.55 -15.64 2.55
C ARG A 194 1.59 -16.72 2.76
N LEU A 195 1.31 -17.93 2.29
CA LEU A 195 2.24 -19.05 2.41
C LEU A 195 3.51 -18.79 1.59
N ALA A 196 3.36 -18.36 0.33
CA ALA A 196 4.49 -18.04 -0.55
C ALA A 196 5.39 -16.94 0.05
N PHE A 197 4.79 -15.87 0.60
CA PHE A 197 5.54 -14.82 1.28
C PHE A 197 6.32 -15.35 2.49
N PHE A 198 5.69 -16.20 3.30
CA PHE A 198 6.33 -16.79 4.47
C PHE A 198 7.50 -17.70 4.10
N GLU A 199 7.32 -18.62 3.15
CA GLU A 199 8.36 -19.53 2.65
C GLU A 199 9.55 -18.80 2.05
N ALA A 200 9.30 -17.65 1.42
CA ALA A 200 10.34 -16.79 0.89
C ALA A 200 11.07 -15.97 1.99
N ARG A 201 10.96 -16.31 3.28
CA ARG A 201 11.53 -15.55 4.43
C ARG A 201 10.96 -14.13 4.59
N GLY A 202 9.72 -13.91 4.16
CA GLY A 202 9.05 -12.61 4.29
C GLY A 202 8.88 -12.17 5.75
N MET A 203 8.78 -13.11 6.69
CA MET A 203 8.71 -12.79 8.12
C MET A 203 10.00 -12.10 8.61
N GLN A 204 11.17 -12.60 8.21
CA GLN A 204 12.46 -12.02 8.62
C GLN A 204 12.58 -10.57 8.13
N MET A 205 12.17 -10.31 6.88
CA MET A 205 12.13 -8.96 6.33
C MET A 205 11.32 -8.00 7.22
N LEU A 206 10.13 -8.41 7.68
CA LEU A 206 9.29 -7.58 8.55
C LEU A 206 9.97 -7.31 9.90
N LEU A 207 10.61 -8.32 10.49
CA LEU A 207 11.33 -8.18 11.74
C LEU A 207 12.52 -7.23 11.60
N ASP A 208 13.30 -7.37 10.52
CA ASP A 208 14.47 -6.54 10.24
C ASP A 208 14.09 -5.08 10.06
N ILE A 209 12.98 -4.80 9.35
CA ILE A 209 12.43 -3.44 9.20
C ILE A 209 12.10 -2.82 10.57
N ILE A 210 11.40 -3.56 11.44
CA ILE A 210 11.00 -3.06 12.76
C ILE A 210 12.21 -2.84 13.67
N LYS A 211 13.22 -3.72 13.60
CA LYS A 211 14.42 -3.66 14.44
C LYS A 211 15.32 -2.45 14.15
N GLN A 212 15.28 -1.92 12.93
CA GLN A 212 16.11 -0.78 12.55
C GLN A 212 15.84 0.43 13.47
N PRO A 213 16.87 0.99 14.16
CA PRO A 213 16.68 2.08 15.12
C PRO A 213 15.96 3.31 14.56
N LYS A 214 16.23 3.66 13.29
CA LYS A 214 15.57 4.77 12.59
C LYS A 214 14.05 4.62 12.46
N ASN A 215 13.54 3.39 12.55
CA ASN A 215 12.12 3.09 12.41
C ASN A 215 11.38 3.04 13.76
N HIS A 216 12.09 3.11 14.90
CA HIS A 216 11.48 2.97 16.24
C HIS A 216 10.47 4.07 16.55
N SER A 217 10.66 5.29 16.03
CA SER A 217 9.70 6.40 16.15
C SER A 217 8.59 6.35 15.09
N ASN A 218 8.78 5.63 13.98
CA ASN A 218 7.83 5.55 12.87
C ASN A 218 6.68 4.57 13.19
N THR A 219 5.76 5.06 14.01
CA THR A 219 4.57 4.31 14.46
C THR A 219 3.76 3.74 13.30
N GLN A 220 3.63 4.46 12.19
CA GLN A 220 2.84 4.03 11.04
C GLN A 220 3.50 2.85 10.30
N LEU A 221 4.81 2.89 10.12
CA LEU A 221 5.59 1.79 9.53
C LEU A 221 5.52 0.54 10.42
N ILE A 222 5.71 0.69 11.73
CA ILE A 222 5.57 -0.41 12.69
C ILE A 222 4.17 -1.01 12.62
N TYR A 223 3.12 -0.18 12.64
CA TYR A 223 1.74 -0.63 12.48
C TYR A 223 1.55 -1.44 11.19
N GLN A 224 2.06 -0.97 10.05
CA GLN A 224 1.89 -1.65 8.78
C GLN A 224 2.62 -3.01 8.71
N CYS A 225 3.81 -3.10 9.31
CA CYS A 225 4.53 -4.37 9.43
C CYS A 225 3.76 -5.36 10.30
N ILE A 226 3.29 -4.94 11.48
CA ILE A 226 2.50 -5.80 12.38
C ILE A 226 1.17 -6.19 11.73
N HIS A 227 0.56 -5.32 10.93
CA HIS A 227 -0.62 -5.67 10.13
C HIS A 227 -0.33 -6.78 9.11
N CYS A 228 0.85 -6.81 8.50
CA CYS A 228 1.26 -7.95 7.66
C CYS A 228 1.37 -9.23 8.49
N VAL A 229 1.97 -9.17 9.69
CA VAL A 229 2.03 -10.30 10.63
C VAL A 229 0.63 -10.79 11.01
N TRP A 230 -0.30 -9.86 11.27
CA TRP A 230 -1.69 -10.18 11.55
C TRP A 230 -2.35 -10.93 10.39
N LEU A 231 -2.16 -10.49 9.14
CA LEU A 231 -2.67 -11.22 7.98
C LEU A 231 -2.09 -12.65 7.90
N LEU A 232 -0.80 -12.81 8.17
CA LEU A 232 -0.13 -14.12 8.20
C LEU A 232 -0.65 -15.03 9.31
N SER A 233 -1.05 -14.47 10.46
CA SER A 233 -1.57 -15.26 11.59
C SER A 233 -2.85 -16.03 11.28
N TYR A 234 -3.61 -15.62 10.25
CA TYR A 234 -4.78 -16.36 9.76
C TYR A 234 -4.45 -17.47 8.75
N SER A 235 -3.17 -17.76 8.49
CA SER A 235 -2.78 -18.83 7.58
C SER A 235 -2.43 -20.11 8.36
N PRO A 236 -3.23 -21.21 8.27
CA PRO A 236 -2.99 -22.42 9.05
C PRO A 236 -1.58 -22.99 8.92
N GLY A 237 -0.99 -22.97 7.71
CA GLY A 237 0.37 -23.48 7.47
C GLY A 237 1.51 -22.58 7.99
N VAL A 238 1.17 -21.37 8.43
CA VAL A 238 2.11 -20.35 8.93
C VAL A 238 1.89 -20.07 10.41
N LYS A 239 0.65 -20.18 10.89
CA LYS A 239 0.20 -19.78 12.23
C LYS A 239 1.08 -20.32 13.35
N ASP A 240 1.30 -21.62 13.41
CA ASP A 240 2.11 -22.22 14.48
C ASP A 240 3.60 -21.86 14.35
N LYS A 241 4.08 -21.59 13.13
CA LYS A 241 5.45 -21.14 12.89
C LYS A 241 5.68 -19.67 13.25
N LEU A 242 4.62 -18.88 13.40
CA LEU A 242 4.71 -17.51 13.93
C LEU A 242 4.86 -17.49 15.45
N VAL A 243 4.57 -18.59 16.14
CA VAL A 243 4.79 -18.73 17.58
C VAL A 243 6.28 -18.97 17.83
N ASP A 244 7.07 -17.94 17.57
CA ASP A 244 8.52 -17.92 17.69
C ASP A 244 8.97 -16.83 18.68
N MET A 245 10.06 -17.12 19.41
CA MET A 245 10.56 -16.25 20.47
C MET A 245 10.92 -14.86 19.96
N GLU A 246 11.48 -14.74 18.76
CA GLU A 246 11.91 -13.45 18.20
C GLU A 246 10.71 -12.54 17.95
N LEU A 247 9.65 -13.07 17.32
CA LEU A 247 8.43 -12.32 17.07
C LEU A 247 7.72 -11.95 18.37
N ILE A 248 7.49 -12.91 19.27
CA ILE A 248 6.73 -12.65 20.50
C ILE A 248 7.45 -11.65 21.40
N ALA A 249 8.78 -11.76 21.54
CA ALA A 249 9.57 -10.81 22.31
C ALA A 249 9.50 -9.40 21.71
N MET A 250 9.60 -9.28 20.38
CA MET A 250 9.46 -7.99 19.68
C MET A 250 8.09 -7.35 19.92
N LEU A 251 7.00 -8.11 19.77
CA LEU A 251 5.65 -7.59 19.97
C LEU A 251 5.43 -7.12 21.40
N VAL A 252 5.89 -7.89 22.40
CA VAL A 252 5.77 -7.48 23.81
C VAL A 252 6.63 -6.25 24.11
N HIS A 253 7.83 -6.15 23.54
CA HIS A 253 8.68 -4.98 23.69
C HIS A 253 8.00 -3.70 23.15
N ILE A 254 7.48 -3.75 21.92
CA ILE A 254 6.77 -2.61 21.30
C ILE A 254 5.53 -2.26 22.11
N LEU A 255 4.75 -3.25 22.53
CA LEU A 255 3.53 -3.05 23.31
C LEU A 255 3.78 -2.34 24.65
N LYS A 256 4.91 -2.62 25.30
CA LYS A 256 5.32 -1.96 26.56
C LYS A 256 5.78 -0.51 26.35
N GLY A 257 6.34 -0.19 25.17
CA GLY A 257 6.91 1.13 24.88
C GLY A 257 5.96 2.09 24.14
N THR A 258 4.98 1.57 23.40
CA THR A 258 4.10 2.41 22.57
C THR A 258 2.89 2.91 23.35
N GLN A 259 2.51 4.17 23.10
CA GLN A 259 1.25 4.76 23.59
C GLN A 259 0.21 4.87 22.46
N LYS A 260 0.55 4.43 21.25
CA LYS A 260 -0.28 4.63 20.06
C LYS A 260 -1.30 3.49 19.99
N GLU A 261 -2.56 3.79 20.32
CA GLU A 261 -3.61 2.78 20.41
C GLU A 261 -3.76 1.91 19.16
N LYS A 262 -3.56 2.48 17.96
CA LYS A 262 -3.63 1.73 16.70
C LYS A 262 -2.61 0.58 16.66
N VAL A 263 -1.41 0.80 17.19
CA VAL A 263 -0.35 -0.22 17.27
C VAL A 263 -0.69 -1.24 18.35
N ILE A 264 -1.14 -0.78 19.52
CA ILE A 264 -1.57 -1.64 20.63
C ILE A 264 -2.65 -2.62 20.16
N ARG A 265 -3.73 -2.11 19.54
CA ARG A 265 -4.83 -2.93 19.01
C ARG A 265 -4.35 -3.96 18.00
N MET A 266 -3.44 -3.56 17.11
CA MET A 266 -2.91 -4.48 16.09
C MET A 266 -2.07 -5.60 16.72
N ILE A 267 -1.21 -5.29 17.70
CA ILE A 267 -0.43 -6.31 18.42
C ILE A 267 -1.35 -7.28 19.16
N LEU A 268 -2.35 -6.75 19.87
CA LEU A 268 -3.32 -7.59 20.59
C LEU A 268 -4.10 -8.49 19.62
N ALA A 269 -4.48 -7.99 18.45
CA ALA A 269 -5.16 -8.81 17.44
C ALA A 269 -4.28 -9.97 16.94
N VAL A 270 -2.96 -9.75 16.76
CA VAL A 270 -2.01 -10.84 16.48
C VAL A 270 -1.97 -11.85 17.63
N MET A 271 -1.81 -11.37 18.86
CA MET A 271 -1.70 -12.22 20.04
C MET A 271 -2.95 -13.08 20.26
N VAL A 272 -4.14 -12.48 20.14
CA VAL A 272 -5.43 -13.18 20.25
C VAL A 272 -5.52 -14.28 19.19
N ASN A 273 -5.11 -14.01 17.95
CA ASN A 273 -5.18 -15.02 16.90
C ASN A 273 -4.22 -16.19 17.15
N LEU A 274 -3.05 -15.93 17.76
CA LEU A 274 -2.03 -16.93 18.08
C LEU A 274 -2.22 -17.61 19.44
N ILE A 275 -3.16 -17.18 20.29
CA ILE A 275 -3.23 -17.58 21.71
C ILE A 275 -3.41 -19.09 21.94
N GLU A 276 -4.06 -19.77 21.01
CA GLU A 276 -4.31 -21.21 21.03
C GLU A 276 -3.27 -22.00 20.23
N SER A 277 -2.32 -21.33 19.57
CA SER A 277 -1.31 -21.95 18.73
C SER A 277 -0.03 -22.24 19.49
N GLY A 278 0.53 -23.44 19.25
CA GLY A 278 1.83 -23.85 19.75
C GLY A 278 2.06 -23.55 21.23
N ASP A 279 3.24 -23.01 21.54
CA ASP A 279 3.68 -22.68 22.90
C ASP A 279 3.43 -21.20 23.28
N MET A 280 2.45 -20.55 22.65
CA MET A 280 2.25 -19.09 22.74
C MET A 280 2.05 -18.62 24.18
N LYS A 281 1.31 -19.38 24.99
CA LYS A 281 1.06 -19.04 26.41
C LYS A 281 2.36 -19.03 27.23
N ASN A 282 3.26 -19.98 26.99
CA ASN A 282 4.55 -20.04 27.66
C ASN A 282 5.48 -18.93 27.17
N LEU A 283 5.56 -18.68 25.86
CA LEU A 283 6.38 -17.60 25.30
C LEU A 283 5.94 -16.23 25.81
N LEU A 284 4.63 -15.96 25.87
CA LEU A 284 4.11 -14.74 26.48
C LEU A 284 4.49 -14.63 27.96
N SER A 285 4.50 -15.74 28.69
CA SER A 285 4.98 -15.77 30.07
C SER A 285 6.46 -15.37 30.17
N ILE A 286 7.32 -15.99 29.36
CA ILE A 286 8.77 -15.74 29.32
C ILE A 286 9.08 -14.28 28.92
N CYS A 287 8.33 -13.72 27.96
CA CYS A 287 8.52 -12.34 27.49
C CYS A 287 7.94 -11.28 28.47
N GLY A 288 7.33 -11.71 29.57
CA GLY A 288 6.73 -10.83 30.57
C GLY A 288 5.43 -10.17 30.08
N GLY A 289 4.62 -10.91 29.31
CA GLY A 289 3.28 -10.57 28.84
C GLY A 289 2.14 -11.23 29.64
N GLN A 290 2.42 -11.80 30.83
CA GLN A 290 1.44 -12.55 31.63
C GLN A 290 0.14 -11.78 31.91
N ARG A 291 0.22 -10.48 32.22
CA ARG A 291 -0.96 -9.62 32.44
C ARG A 291 -1.89 -9.53 31.22
N LEU A 292 -1.37 -9.76 30.01
CA LEU A 292 -2.17 -9.79 28.79
C LEU A 292 -3.00 -11.09 28.71
N LEU A 293 -2.45 -12.22 29.18
CA LEU A 293 -3.18 -13.50 29.23
C LEU A 293 -4.41 -13.42 30.14
N GLU A 294 -4.30 -12.66 31.23
CA GLU A 294 -5.38 -12.45 32.20
C GLU A 294 -6.51 -11.61 31.58
N ASN A 295 -6.16 -10.56 30.84
CA ASN A 295 -7.12 -9.66 30.20
C ASN A 295 -7.76 -10.22 28.93
N MET A 296 -7.09 -11.14 28.22
CA MET A 296 -7.64 -11.78 26.99
C MET A 296 -8.61 -12.94 27.27
N ARG A 297 -8.80 -13.35 28.53
CA ARG A 297 -9.71 -14.43 28.94
C ARG A 297 -11.11 -13.95 29.36
N GLN A 298 -11.32 -12.64 29.44
CA GLN A 298 -12.61 -12.00 29.70
C GLN A 298 -13.28 -11.63 28.37
#